data_AF-A0AAP0RXK0-F1
#
_entry.id   AF-A0AAP0RXK0-F1
#
_cell.length_a   1.000
_cell.length_b   1.000
_cell.length_c   1.000
_cell.angle_alpha   90.00
_cell.angle_beta   90.00
_cell.angle_gamma   90.00
#
_symmetry.space_group_name_H-M   'P 1'
#
loop_
_entity.id
_entity.type
_entity.pdbx_description
1 polymer ?
#
loop_
_entity_poly.entity_id
_entity_poly.type
_entity_poly.pdbx_seq_one_letter_code
_entity_poly.pdbx_strand_id
1 'polypeptide(L)'
;MAKWSQLPKELLELIAQRLKTTFDILRFRSVCSSWRSSVPPKPRCLPYRFPSPPDDVIPDMAGDIFISKRTIFHLGFPENPEKIPQHHRLPIPTAG
;
A
#
# COMPACT_ATOMS: atom_id res chain seq x y z
N MET A 1 -19.43 1.22 -16.11
CA MET A 1 -18.34 1.38 -15.12
C MET A 1 -17.35 2.40 -15.67
N ALA A 2 -16.94 3.39 -14.90
CA ALA A 2 -15.94 4.37 -15.33
C ALA A 2 -14.59 3.70 -15.60
N LYS A 3 -13.94 4.03 -16.72
CA LYS A 3 -12.60 3.52 -17.04
C LYS A 3 -11.56 4.33 -16.28
N TRP A 4 -11.41 4.05 -14.98
CA TRP A 4 -10.40 4.67 -14.12
C TRP A 4 -8.97 4.49 -14.66
N SER A 5 -8.74 3.48 -15.50
CA SER A 5 -7.47 3.27 -16.22
C SER A 5 -7.17 4.35 -17.27
N GLN A 6 -8.17 5.08 -17.76
CA GLN A 6 -8.05 6.15 -18.76
C GLN A 6 -7.90 7.54 -18.15
N LEU A 7 -7.78 7.64 -16.82
CA LEU A 7 -7.56 8.92 -16.16
C LEU A 7 -6.23 9.52 -16.66
N PRO A 8 -6.18 10.82 -17.01
CA PRO A 8 -4.94 11.50 -17.35
C PRO A 8 -3.84 11.30 -16.30
N LYS A 9 -2.61 11.08 -16.76
CA LYS A 9 -1.45 10.85 -15.89
C LYS A 9 -1.23 11.99 -14.90
N GLU A 10 -1.42 13.23 -15.33
CA GLU A 10 -1.31 14.43 -14.52
C GLU A 10 -2.28 14.40 -13.31
N LEU A 11 -3.51 13.94 -13.52
CA LEU A 11 -4.48 13.79 -12.44
C LEU A 11 -4.06 12.68 -11.47
N LEU A 12 -3.55 11.56 -11.98
CA LEU A 12 -3.03 10.47 -11.15
C LEU A 12 -1.85 10.93 -10.29
N GLU A 13 -0.95 11.72 -10.86
CA GLU A 13 0.19 12.32 -10.16
C GLU A 13 -0.27 13.30 -9.07
N LEU A 14 -1.25 14.16 -9.37
CA LEU A 14 -1.85 15.06 -8.38
C LEU A 14 -2.52 14.30 -7.23
N ILE A 15 -3.24 13.22 -7.52
CA ILE A 15 -3.82 12.35 -6.48
C ILE A 15 -2.70 11.74 -5.64
N ALA A 16 -1.66 11.19 -6.27
CA ALA A 16 -0.54 10.56 -5.59
C ALA A 16 0.19 11.52 -4.64
N GLN A 17 0.34 12.80 -5.01
CA GLN A 17 0.94 13.84 -4.17
C GLN A 17 0.12 14.15 -2.89
N ARG A 18 -1.19 13.85 -2.88
CA ARG A 18 -2.05 14.05 -1.72
C ARG A 18 -2.06 12.87 -0.75
N LEU A 19 -1.52 11.71 -1.15
CA LEU A 19 -1.46 10.52 -0.31
C LEU A 19 -0.29 10.62 0.67
N LYS A 20 -0.60 10.73 1.96
CA LYS A 20 0.41 10.95 3.02
C LYS A 20 0.99 9.66 3.56
N THR A 21 0.22 8.57 3.56
CA THR A 21 0.64 7.32 4.18
C THR A 21 1.20 6.35 3.14
N THR A 22 2.16 5.51 3.57
CA THR A 22 2.68 4.43 2.70
C THR A 22 1.57 3.46 2.31
N PHE A 23 0.58 3.28 3.18
CA PHE A 23 -0.55 2.39 2.94
C PHE A 23 -1.50 2.91 1.85
N ASP A 24 -1.81 4.21 1.87
CA ASP A 24 -2.64 4.83 0.83
C ASP A 24 -1.95 4.76 -0.54
N ILE A 25 -0.63 4.98 -0.58
CA ILE A 25 0.17 4.82 -1.79
C ILE A 25 0.13 3.37 -2.30
N LEU A 26 0.17 2.37 -1.41
CA LEU A 26 0.08 0.96 -1.79
C LEU A 26 -1.28 0.62 -2.39
N ARG A 27 -2.37 1.08 -1.75
CA ARG A 27 -3.74 0.92 -2.29
C ARG A 27 -3.87 1.57 -3.65
N PHE A 28 -3.39 2.81 -3.79
CA PHE A 28 -3.38 3.53 -5.06
C PHE A 28 -2.64 2.75 -6.17
N ARG A 29 -1.44 2.21 -5.86
CA ARG A 29 -0.64 1.38 -6.78
C ARG A 29 -1.22 -0.01 -7.05
N SER A 30 -2.28 -0.43 -6.35
CA SER A 30 -2.94 -1.73 -6.55
C SER A 30 -4.11 -1.68 -7.54
N VAL A 31 -4.56 -0.48 -7.95
CA VAL A 31 -5.72 -0.32 -8.84
C VAL A 31 -5.48 -0.92 -10.22
N CYS A 32 -4.45 -0.46 -10.93
CA CYS A 32 -4.03 -1.02 -12.23
C CYS A 32 -2.59 -0.56 -12.59
N SER A 33 -2.09 -0.98 -13.75
CA SER A 33 -0.73 -0.66 -14.20
C SER A 33 -0.49 0.84 -14.43
N SER A 34 -1.46 1.58 -14.98
CA SER A 34 -1.31 3.03 -15.21
C SER A 34 -1.26 3.82 -13.90
N TRP A 35 -2.03 3.42 -12.90
CA TRP A 35 -1.98 4.00 -11.56
C TRP A 35 -0.64 3.68 -10.88
N ARG A 36 -0.18 2.44 -11.00
CA ARG A 36 1.12 2.00 -10.46
C ARG A 36 2.30 2.77 -11.04
N SER A 37 2.27 3.11 -12.33
CA SER A 37 3.36 3.85 -13.00
C SER A 37 3.33 5.35 -12.74
N SER A 38 2.19 5.91 -12.32
CA SER A 38 2.08 7.34 -11.97
C SER A 38 2.76 7.72 -10.64
N VAL A 39 3.09 6.73 -9.79
CA VAL A 39 3.83 6.96 -8.55
C VAL A 39 5.28 6.52 -8.72
N PRO A 40 6.27 7.37 -8.42
CA PRO A 40 7.66 6.97 -8.46
C PRO A 40 7.92 5.81 -7.47
N PRO A 41 8.76 4.83 -7.84
CA PRO A 41 9.15 3.78 -6.91
C PRO A 41 9.84 4.41 -5.71
N LYS A 42 9.41 4.05 -4.49
CA LYS A 42 10.11 4.45 -3.28
C LYS A 42 11.55 3.92 -3.38
N PRO A 43 12.59 4.73 -3.12
CA PRO A 43 13.95 4.23 -3.12
C PRO A 43 14.00 3.03 -2.16
N ARG A 44 14.36 1.87 -2.70
CA ARG A 44 14.64 0.70 -1.88
C ARG A 44 15.77 1.14 -0.95
N CYS A 45 15.62 0.93 0.36
CA CYS A 45 16.73 1.14 1.29
C CYS A 45 17.96 0.48 0.68
N LEU A 46 19.01 1.27 0.47
CA LEU A 46 20.27 0.75 -0.02
C LEU A 46 20.65 -0.42 0.87
N PRO A 47 21.05 -1.55 0.28
CA PRO A 47 21.31 -2.74 1.06
C PRO A 47 22.38 -2.39 2.10
N TYR A 48 22.08 -2.66 3.36
CA TYR A 48 23.04 -2.49 4.43
C TYR A 48 24.18 -3.48 4.16
N ARG A 49 25.40 -2.95 3.99
CA ARG A 49 26.59 -3.79 3.80
C ARG A 49 26.90 -4.44 5.15
N PHE A 50 26.67 -5.75 5.22
CA PHE A 50 27.04 -6.51 6.41
C PHE A 50 28.54 -6.78 6.34
N PRO A 51 29.31 -6.62 7.43
CA PRO A 51 30.72 -7.02 7.46
C PRO A 51 30.83 -8.48 7.04
N SER A 52 31.77 -8.79 6.15
CA SER A 52 32.04 -10.18 5.78
C SER A 52 32.42 -10.99 7.03
N PRO A 53 31.98 -12.25 7.14
CA PRO A 53 32.44 -13.12 8.21
C PRO A 53 33.98 -13.26 8.16
N PRO A 54 34.66 -13.43 9.32
CA PRO A 54 36.11 -13.57 9.39
C PRO A 54 36.61 -14.77 8.56
N ASP A 55 37.82 -14.60 8.00
CA ASP A 55 38.46 -15.23 6.83
C ASP A 55 38.59 -16.78 6.77
N ASP A 56 37.79 -17.58 7.47
CA ASP A 56 37.86 -19.05 7.40
C ASP A 56 36.98 -19.69 6.30
N VAL A 57 36.34 -18.88 5.46
CA VAL A 57 35.49 -19.35 4.34
C VAL A 57 36.10 -18.99 2.99
N ILE A 58 36.57 -20.04 2.30
CA ILE A 58 36.94 -20.16 0.87
C ILE A 58 37.01 -18.83 0.07
N PRO A 59 38.21 -18.45 -0.45
CA PRO A 59 38.47 -17.15 -1.12
C PRO A 59 37.58 -16.79 -2.33
N ASP A 60 36.74 -17.70 -2.81
CA ASP A 60 35.91 -17.53 -4.02
C ASP A 60 34.50 -16.98 -3.72
N MET A 61 34.10 -16.91 -2.43
CA MET A 61 32.76 -16.45 -2.00
C MET A 61 32.79 -15.13 -1.21
N ALA A 62 33.90 -14.38 -1.24
CA ALA A 62 34.05 -13.06 -0.64
C ALA A 62 33.26 -11.97 -1.42
N GLY A 63 32.01 -12.25 -1.78
CA GLY A 63 31.06 -11.29 -2.32
C GLY A 63 30.35 -10.54 -1.18
N ASP A 64 30.09 -9.24 -1.40
CA ASP A 64 29.28 -8.43 -0.48
C ASP A 64 27.93 -9.14 -0.20
N ILE A 65 27.66 -9.46 1.07
CA ILE A 65 26.35 -9.98 1.51
C ILE A 65 25.44 -8.79 1.77
N PHE A 66 24.33 -8.73 1.04
CA PHE A 66 23.35 -7.65 1.12
C PHE A 66 22.06 -8.12 1.78
N ILE A 67 21.65 -7.44 2.85
CA ILE A 67 20.34 -7.68 3.49
C ILE A 67 19.37 -6.57 3.08
N SER A 68 18.18 -6.95 2.62
CA SER A 68 17.09 -6.02 2.32
C SER A 68 15.92 -6.24 3.27
N LYS A 69 15.45 -5.18 3.93
CA LYS A 69 14.22 -5.22 4.73
C LYS A 69 13.02 -4.96 3.83
N ARG A 70 12.07 -5.90 3.81
CA ARG A 70 10.80 -5.75 3.09
C ARG A 70 9.63 -5.83 4.07
N THR A 71 8.78 -4.81 4.09
CA THR A 71 7.51 -4.85 4.83
C THR A 71 6.44 -5.45 3.93
N ILE A 72 5.75 -6.49 4.40
CA ILE A 72 4.61 -7.11 3.73
C ILE A 72 3.34 -6.58 4.41
N PHE A 73 2.42 -6.02 3.63
CA PHE A 73 1.14 -5.52 4.13
C PHE A 73 0.01 -6.44 3.67
N HIS A 74 -0.86 -6.83 4.59
CA HIS A 74 -2.12 -7.49 4.26
C HIS A 74 -3.20 -6.42 4.06
N LEU A 75 -3.69 -6.28 2.83
CA LEU A 75 -4.74 -5.32 2.49
C LEU A 75 -6.12 -5.96 2.73
N GLY A 76 -6.72 -5.62 3.87
CA GLY A 76 -8.11 -5.96 4.16
C GLY A 76 -9.09 -5.05 3.41
N PHE A 77 -10.26 -5.59 3.07
CA PHE A 77 -11.41 -4.79 2.65
C PHE A 77 -11.84 -3.90 3.83
N PRO A 78 -12.22 -2.63 3.62
CA PRO A 78 -12.81 -1.85 4.70
C PRO A 78 -14.02 -2.60 5.24
N GLU A 79 -14.03 -2.95 6.52
CA GLU A 79 -15.21 -3.53 7.15
C GLU A 79 -16.40 -2.58 6.94
N ASN A 80 -17.48 -3.13 6.41
CA ASN A 80 -18.66 -2.36 6.04
C ASN A 80 -19.22 -1.64 7.29
N PRO A 81 -19.42 -0.31 7.28
CA PRO A 81 -19.99 0.42 8.41
C PRO A 81 -21.49 0.13 8.67
N GLU A 82 -22.11 -0.84 7.97
CA GLU A 82 -23.51 -1.26 8.13
C GLU A 82 -23.87 -1.95 9.47
N LYS A 83 -23.06 -1.80 10.52
CA LYS A 83 -23.51 -2.03 11.91
C LYS A 83 -23.87 -0.69 12.56
N ILE A 84 -24.88 -0.02 12.02
CA ILE A 84 -25.68 0.93 12.80
C ILE A 84 -26.59 0.07 13.69
N PRO A 85 -26.51 0.16 15.03
CA PRO A 85 -27.47 -0.51 15.90
C PRO A 85 -28.87 0.00 15.56
N GLN A 86 -29.78 -0.89 15.17
CA GLN A 86 -31.18 -0.56 14.96
C GLN A 86 -31.86 -0.30 16.31
N HIS A 87 -31.49 0.79 16.98
CA HIS A 87 -32.13 1.19 18.21
C HIS A 87 -33.27 2.17 17.92
N HIS A 88 -34.48 1.61 18.09
CA HIS A 88 -35.76 2.26 18.37
C HIS A 88 -36.47 2.93 17.19
N ARG A 89 -37.12 2.09 16.38
CA ARG A 89 -38.34 2.50 15.68
C ARG A 89 -39.45 2.62 16.75
N LEU A 90 -39.79 3.83 17.18
CA LEU A 90 -40.93 4.07 18.07
C LEU A 90 -42.23 3.65 17.35
N PRO A 91 -43.19 3.00 18.04
CA PRO A 91 -44.47 2.67 17.44
C PRO A 91 -45.27 3.96 17.18
N ILE A 92 -45.85 4.03 15.99
CA ILE A 92 -46.77 5.09 15.56
C ILE A 92 -48.04 4.98 16.41
N PRO A 93 -48.53 6.05 17.06
CA PRO A 93 -49.80 6.00 17.76
C PRO A 93 -50.94 5.96 16.74
N THR A 94 -51.67 4.85 16.69
CA THR A 94 -52.98 4.78 16.02
C THR A 94 -53.97 5.63 16.82
N ALA A 95 -54.48 6.68 16.19
CA ALA A 95 -55.59 7.47 16.72
C ALA A 95 -56.86 6.60 16.78
N GLY A 96 -57.52 6.61 17.94
CA GLY A 96 -58.87 6.12 18.17
C GLY A 96 -59.68 7.21 18.85
#